data_AF-A0AAU1UPK5-F1
#
_entry.id   AF-A0AAU1UPK5-F1
#
_cell.length_a   1.000
_cell.length_b   1.000
_cell.length_c   1.000
_cell.angle_alpha   90.00
_cell.angle_beta   90.00
_cell.angle_gamma   90.00
#
_symmetry.space_group_name_H-M   'P 1'
#
loop_
_entity.id
_entity.type
_entity.pdbx_description
1 polymer ?
#
loop_
_entity_poly.entity_id
_entity_poly.type
_entity_poly.pdbx_seq_one_letter_code
_entity_poly.pdbx_strand_id
1 'polypeptide(L)'
;MVHTPVHASWLNQIGIFFSIVERKVVSPNDFTDPDQVRNRLRAFEHRYNATAQPFQWRFTTTDLDDLLARLDRHTVDHHEESSAALAA
;
A
#
# COMPACT_ATOMS: atom_id res chain seq x y z
N MET A 1 -8.74 -25.79 14.16
CA MET A 1 -8.60 -24.81 13.06
C MET A 1 -9.50 -23.63 13.36
N VAL A 2 -9.08 -22.40 13.03
CA VAL A 2 -9.91 -21.19 13.12
C VAL A 2 -10.42 -20.88 11.72
N HIS A 3 -11.73 -20.73 11.56
CA HIS A 3 -12.37 -20.41 10.29
C HIS A 3 -12.91 -18.98 10.31
N THR A 4 -12.79 -18.26 9.20
CA THR A 4 -13.51 -16.99 9.01
C THR A 4 -15.01 -17.26 8.95
N PRO A 5 -15.86 -16.31 9.38
CA PRO A 5 -17.30 -16.42 9.18
C PRO A 5 -17.64 -16.67 7.71
N VAL A 6 -18.74 -17.40 7.48
CA VAL A 6 -19.23 -17.66 6.11
C VAL A 6 -19.51 -16.31 5.44
N HIS A 7 -19.09 -16.16 4.17
CA HIS A 7 -19.14 -14.92 3.39
C HIS A 7 -18.26 -13.76 3.88
N ALA A 8 -17.41 -13.96 4.89
CA ALA A 8 -16.48 -12.95 5.40
C ALA A 8 -15.02 -13.25 5.01
N SER A 9 -14.79 -13.71 3.77
CA SER A 9 -13.43 -13.97 3.27
C SER A 9 -12.55 -12.72 3.25
N TRP A 10 -13.15 -11.53 3.25
CA TRP A 10 -12.45 -10.24 3.35
C TRP A 10 -11.73 -10.04 4.69
N LEU A 11 -12.12 -10.75 5.76
CA LEU A 11 -11.39 -10.76 7.04
C LEU A 11 -10.16 -11.67 7.03
N ASN A 12 -9.96 -12.43 5.95
CA ASN A 12 -8.85 -13.37 5.87
C ASN A 12 -7.52 -12.61 5.69
N GLN A 13 -6.65 -12.67 6.70
CA GLN A 13 -5.38 -11.92 6.74
C GLN A 13 -4.48 -12.23 5.53
N ILE A 14 -4.44 -13.47 5.07
CA ILE A 14 -3.61 -13.83 3.91
C ILE A 14 -4.13 -13.21 2.61
N GLY A 15 -5.45 -13.01 2.47
CA GLY A 15 -6.03 -12.31 1.31
C GLY A 15 -5.66 -10.82 1.29
N ILE A 16 -5.64 -10.18 2.46
CA ILE A 16 -5.19 -8.78 2.61
C ILE A 16 -3.70 -8.68 2.25
N PHE A 17 -2.88 -9.59 2.75
CA PHE A 17 -1.45 -9.63 2.42
C PHE A 17 -1.20 -9.77 0.92
N PHE A 18 -1.87 -10.70 0.23
CA PHE A 18 -1.74 -10.83 -1.22
C PHE A 18 -2.23 -9.58 -1.98
N SER A 19 -3.25 -8.89 -1.49
CA SER A 19 -3.68 -7.61 -2.06
C SER A 19 -2.62 -6.50 -1.93
N ILE A 20 -1.74 -6.57 -0.93
CA ILE A 20 -0.60 -5.65 -0.78
C ILE A 20 0.53 -6.07 -1.72
N VAL A 21 0.84 -7.36 -1.79
CA VAL A 21 1.87 -7.90 -2.69
C VAL A 21 1.55 -7.54 -4.14
N GLU A 22 0.30 -7.71 -4.57
CA GLU A 22 -0.12 -7.37 -5.92
C GLU A 22 0.19 -5.91 -6.26
N ARG A 23 -0.24 -4.98 -5.39
CA ARG A 23 -0.08 -3.54 -5.62
C ARG A 23 1.36 -3.02 -5.47
N LYS A 24 2.17 -3.61 -4.59
CA LYS A 24 3.52 -3.10 -4.27
C LYS A 24 4.65 -3.85 -4.96
N VAL A 25 4.43 -5.11 -5.30
CA VAL A 25 5.46 -6.01 -5.83
C VAL A 25 5.15 -6.37 -7.27
N VAL A 26 3.93 -6.81 -7.56
CA VAL A 26 3.60 -7.41 -8.86
C VAL A 26 3.18 -6.36 -9.87
N SER A 27 2.61 -5.23 -9.45
CA SER A 27 2.16 -4.16 -10.36
C SER A 27 3.25 -3.11 -10.60
N PRO A 28 3.56 -2.76 -11.86
CA PRO A 28 3.17 -3.44 -13.10
C PRO A 28 3.86 -4.80 -13.26
N ASN A 29 3.20 -5.75 -13.93
CA ASN A 29 3.68 -7.13 -14.08
C ASN A 29 4.58 -7.30 -15.31
N ASP A 30 5.71 -6.59 -15.30
CA ASP A 30 6.62 -6.42 -16.44
C ASP A 30 7.94 -7.22 -16.31
N PHE A 31 7.90 -8.35 -15.61
CA PHE A 31 9.08 -9.20 -15.41
C PHE A 31 9.46 -9.96 -16.69
N THR A 32 10.75 -9.93 -17.03
CA THR A 32 11.29 -10.68 -18.19
C THR A 32 11.80 -12.06 -17.81
N ASP A 33 11.94 -12.34 -16.50
CA ASP A 33 12.49 -13.58 -15.97
C ASP A 33 11.79 -13.95 -14.63
N PRO A 34 11.42 -15.23 -14.40
CA PRO A 34 10.78 -15.68 -13.16
C PRO A 34 11.60 -15.41 -11.89
N ASP A 35 12.92 -15.36 -11.97
CA ASP A 35 13.77 -15.06 -10.83
C ASP A 35 13.74 -13.58 -10.45
N GLN A 36 13.37 -12.67 -11.35
CA GLN A 36 13.14 -11.27 -11.00
C GLN A 36 11.96 -11.12 -10.03
N VAL A 37 10.81 -11.73 -10.34
CA VAL A 37 9.65 -11.69 -9.44
C VAL A 37 9.94 -12.41 -8.13
N ARG A 38 10.68 -13.53 -8.17
CA ARG A 38 11.13 -14.26 -6.96
C ARG A 38 11.96 -13.36 -6.04
N ASN A 39 12.97 -12.69 -6.59
CA ASN A 39 13.86 -11.82 -5.83
C ASN A 39 13.11 -10.60 -5.28
N ARG A 40 12.22 -10.01 -6.07
CA ARG A 40 11.38 -8.88 -5.63
C ARG A 40 10.45 -9.28 -4.49
N LEU A 41 9.82 -10.47 -4.57
CA LEU A 41 9.01 -11.03 -3.50
C LEU A 41 9.82 -11.25 -2.22
N ARG A 42 11.03 -11.83 -2.32
CA ARG A 42 11.91 -12.05 -1.15
C ARG A 42 12.36 -10.75 -0.50
N ALA A 43 12.74 -9.75 -1.29
CA ALA A 43 13.11 -8.44 -0.78
C ALA A 43 11.92 -7.75 -0.09
N PHE A 44 10.73 -7.85 -0.69
CA PHE A 44 9.50 -7.34 -0.09
C PHE A 44 9.18 -8.04 1.23
N GLU A 45 9.23 -9.37 1.28
CA GLU A 45 9.00 -10.17 2.49
C GLU A 45 9.90 -9.71 3.64
N HIS A 46 11.22 -9.58 3.39
CA HIS A 46 12.16 -9.17 4.41
C HIS A 46 11.86 -7.76 4.95
N ARG A 47 11.60 -6.81 4.04
CA ARG A 47 11.26 -5.43 4.43
C ARG A 47 9.91 -5.34 5.14
N TYR A 48 8.90 -6.05 4.65
CA TYR A 48 7.56 -6.01 5.21
C TYR A 48 7.56 -6.61 6.61
N ASN A 49 8.23 -7.75 6.83
CA ASN A 49 8.35 -8.35 8.16
C ASN A 49 9.05 -7.44 9.18
N ALA A 50 10.04 -6.65 8.74
CA ALA A 50 10.76 -5.72 9.62
C ALA A 50 9.94 -4.46 10.00
N THR A 51 8.94 -4.10 9.20
CA THR A 51 8.24 -2.80 9.33
C THR A 51 6.74 -2.93 9.52
N ALA A 52 6.19 -4.15 9.44
CA ALA A 52 4.76 -4.40 9.53
C ALA A 52 4.19 -3.88 10.86
N GLN A 53 3.09 -3.13 10.75
CA GLN A 53 2.32 -2.65 11.87
C GLN A 53 0.92 -3.29 11.83
N PRO A 54 0.28 -3.53 12.98
CA PRO A 54 -1.10 -4.01 13.02
C PRO A 54 -2.05 -3.11 12.22
N PHE A 55 -2.95 -3.73 11.45
CA PHE A 55 -3.98 -2.99 10.73
C PHE A 55 -4.92 -2.27 11.70
N GLN A 56 -5.05 -0.95 11.52
CA GLN A 56 -6.02 -0.14 12.24
C GLN A 56 -7.38 -0.29 11.56
N TRP A 57 -8.24 -1.13 12.12
CA TRP A 57 -9.56 -1.42 11.57
C TRP A 57 -10.60 -0.32 11.82
N ARG A 58 -10.33 0.54 12.80
CA ARG A 58 -11.20 1.67 13.14
C ARG A 58 -10.73 2.90 12.37
N PHE A 59 -11.64 3.49 11.61
CA PHE A 59 -11.44 4.77 10.97
C PHE A 59 -12.47 5.76 11.52
N THR A 60 -11.99 6.78 12.22
CA THR A 60 -12.80 7.79 12.91
C THR A 60 -12.91 9.07 12.10
N THR A 61 -13.74 10.01 12.55
CA THR A 61 -13.82 11.34 11.94
C THR A 61 -12.51 12.11 12.06
N THR A 62 -11.78 11.96 13.18
CA THR A 62 -10.44 12.55 13.34
C THR A 62 -9.45 11.99 12.32
N ASP A 63 -9.49 10.68 12.05
CA ASP A 63 -8.63 10.06 11.03
C ASP A 63 -8.95 10.60 9.62
N LEU A 64 -10.22 10.94 9.36
CA LEU A 64 -10.64 11.59 8.12
C LEU A 64 -10.09 13.01 8.01
N ASP A 65 -10.22 13.82 9.05
CA ASP A 65 -9.71 15.19 9.08
C ASP A 65 -8.19 15.22 8.84
N ASP A 66 -7.46 14.32 9.51
CA ASP A 66 -6.02 14.14 9.33
C ASP A 66 -5.66 13.71 7.90
N LEU A 67 -6.45 12.83 7.30
CA LEU A 67 -6.26 12.38 5.92
C LEU A 67 -6.48 13.52 4.92
N LEU A 68 -7.55 14.30 5.07
CA LEU A 68 -7.85 15.44 4.20
C LEU A 68 -6.73 16.48 4.29
N ALA A 69 -6.30 16.83 5.50
CA ALA A 69 -5.20 17.77 5.70
C ALA A 69 -3.88 17.28 5.05
N ARG A 70 -3.62 15.97 5.08
CA ARG A 70 -2.45 15.37 4.40
C ARG A 70 -2.54 15.46 2.88
N LEU A 71 -3.73 15.22 2.31
CA LEU A 71 -3.95 15.32 0.87
C LEU A 71 -3.80 16.76 0.39
N ASP A 72 -4.37 17.72 1.12
CA ASP A 72 -4.27 19.14 0.77
C ASP A 72 -2.81 19.60 0.68
N ARG A 73 -1.97 19.22 1.66
CA ARG A 73 -0.52 19.52 1.62
C ARG A 73 0.15 18.96 0.37
N HIS A 74 -0.13 17.71 0.05
CA HIS A 74 0.48 17.06 -1.12
C HIS A 74 -0.02 17.65 -2.44
N THR A 75 -1.24 18.18 -2.52
CA THR A 75 -1.72 18.88 -3.72
C THR A 75 -1.07 20.24 -3.90
N VAL A 76 -0.78 20.95 -2.80
CA VAL A 76 -0.09 22.25 -2.84
C VAL A 76 1.36 22.07 -3.30
N ASP A 77 2.09 21.11 -2.72
CA ASP A 77 3.48 20.81 -3.10
C ASP A 77 3.60 20.53 -4.61
N HIS A 78 2.70 19.72 -5.16
CA HIS A 78 2.68 19.40 -6.60
C HIS A 78 2.36 20.61 -7.47
N HIS A 79 1.51 21.53 -7.00
CA HIS A 79 1.18 22.75 -7.72
C HIS A 79 2.37 23.74 -7.74
N GLU A 80 3.08 23.87 -6.62
CA GLU A 80 4.28 24.71 -6.51
C GLU A 80 5.43 24.18 -7.36
N GLU A 81 5.69 22.87 -7.34
CA GLU A 81 6.69 22.22 -8.19
C GLU A 81 6.35 22.38 -9.68
N SER A 82 5.08 22.18 -10.07
CA SER A 82 4.63 22.38 -11.45
C SER A 82 4.72 23.83 -11.89
N SER A 83 4.43 24.80 -11.01
CA SER A 83 4.54 26.23 -11.33
C SER A 83 5.99 26.69 -11.43
N ALA A 84 6.89 26.17 -10.59
CA ALA A 84 8.32 26.46 -10.64
C ALA A 84 8.97 25.88 -11.90
N ALA A 85 8.59 24.67 -12.31
CA ALA A 85 9.07 24.03 -13.54
C ALA A 85 8.61 24.76 -14.82
N LEU A 86 7.48 25.45 -14.79
CA LEU A 86 6.97 26.27 -15.90
C LEU A 86 7.62 27.67 -15.97
N ALA A 87 8.23 28.13 -14.88
CA ALA A 87 8.87 29.44 -14.77
C ALA A 87 10.39 29.42 -15.04
N ALA A 88 10.99 28.23 -15.17
CA ALA A 88 12.41 28.01 -15.46
C ALA A 88 12.66 27.71 -16.94
#